data_AF-A0A962PYA3-F1
#
_entry.id   AF-A0A962PYA3-F1
#
_cell.length_a   1.000
_cell.length_b   1.000
_cell.length_c   1.000
_cell.angle_alpha   90.00
_cell.angle_beta   90.00
_cell.angle_gamma   90.00
#
_symmetry.space_group_name_H-M   'P 1'
#
loop_
_entity.id
_entity.type
_entity.pdbx_description
1 polymer ?
#
loop_
_entity_poly.entity_id
_entity_poly.type
_entity_poly.pdbx_seq_one_letter_code
_entity_poly.pdbx_strand_id
1 'polypeptide(L)'
;MEQFELNSSTSAWDFFVKLAFALAVSATMMGIYMLPGELIVKGYFIISSIFLVFSTITMSKTIRDKHESDRLHNKISEARTSRIIRDMDKE
;
A
#
# COMPACT_ATOMS: atom_id res chain seq x y z
N MET A 1 -14.64 13.67 -20.75
CA MET A 1 -13.54 12.97 -20.06
C MET A 1 -13.29 13.72 -18.77
N GLU A 2 -13.92 13.28 -17.68
CA GLU A 2 -13.61 13.83 -16.35
C GLU A 2 -12.14 13.59 -16.06
N GLN A 3 -11.41 14.70 -15.88
CA GLN A 3 -10.04 14.71 -15.40
C GLN A 3 -10.10 14.17 -13.97
N PHE A 4 -9.57 12.96 -13.77
CA PHE A 4 -9.53 12.31 -12.48
C PHE A 4 -8.49 13.07 -11.64
N GLU A 5 -8.94 13.93 -10.72
CA GLU A 5 -8.03 14.54 -9.76
C GLU A 5 -7.46 13.41 -8.88
N LEU A 6 -6.20 13.04 -9.15
CA LEU A 6 -5.39 12.33 -8.19
C LEU A 6 -5.26 13.26 -6.99
N ASN A 7 -6.16 13.10 -6.01
CA ASN A 7 -6.06 13.77 -4.72
C ASN A 7 -4.69 13.44 -4.14
N SER A 8 -3.74 14.35 -4.36
CA SER A 8 -2.42 14.26 -3.77
C SER A 8 -2.57 14.64 -2.31
N SER A 9 -2.09 13.78 -1.43
CA SER A 9 -2.06 14.09 -0.01
C SER A 9 -1.27 15.38 0.20
N THR A 10 -1.79 16.27 1.04
CA THR A 10 -1.08 17.49 1.42
C THR A 10 0.31 17.12 1.96
N SER A 11 1.34 17.90 1.60
CA SER A 11 2.72 17.66 2.04
C SER A 11 2.86 17.47 3.56
N ALA A 12 2.03 18.16 4.35
CA ALA A 12 1.96 18.00 5.81
C ALA A 12 1.50 16.60 6.25
N TRP A 13 0.53 15.99 5.55
CA TRP A 13 0.05 14.66 5.83
C TRP A 13 1.12 13.60 5.53
N ASP A 14 1.81 13.73 4.40
CA ASP A 14 2.91 12.83 4.03
C ASP A 14 4.04 12.88 5.05
N PHE A 15 4.38 14.08 5.54
CA PHE A 15 5.36 14.25 6.61
C PHE A 15 4.90 13.58 7.91
N PHE A 16 3.66 13.81 8.32
CA PHE A 16 3.09 13.22 9.53
C PHE A 16 3.14 11.68 9.49
N VAL A 17 2.73 11.06 8.38
CA VAL A 17 2.73 9.60 8.23
C VAL A 17 4.16 9.04 8.32
N LYS A 18 5.13 9.69 7.66
CA LYS A 18 6.55 9.27 7.72
C LYS A 18 7.12 9.41 9.14
N LEU A 19 6.79 10.51 9.83
CA LEU A 19 7.24 10.75 11.20
C LEU A 19 6.62 9.74 12.17
N ALA A 20 5.31 9.50 12.10
CA ALA A 20 4.62 8.53 12.95
C ALA A 20 5.18 7.12 12.76
N PHE A 21 5.46 6.72 11.52
CA PHE A 21 6.09 5.43 11.24
C PHE A 21 7.51 5.34 11.83
N ALA A 22 8.34 6.37 11.68
CA ALA A 22 9.67 6.41 12.27
C ALA A 22 9.62 6.33 13.80
N LEU A 23 8.68 7.06 14.44
CA LEU A 23 8.45 6.99 15.87
C LEU A 23 8.03 5.58 16.31
N ALA A 24 7.10 4.93 15.61
CA ALA A 24 6.67 3.57 15.92
C ALA A 24 7.82 2.54 15.84
N VAL A 25 8.65 2.62 14.79
CA VAL A 25 9.84 1.75 14.65
C VAL A 25 10.84 2.01 15.79
N SER A 26 11.10 3.27 16.12
CA SER A 26 12.01 3.64 17.21
C SER A 26 11.51 3.16 18.58
N ALA A 27 10.21 3.30 18.85
CA ALA A 27 9.59 2.83 20.09
C ALA A 27 9.65 1.30 20.20
N THR A 28 9.42 0.58 19.10
CA THR A 28 9.55 -0.88 19.05
C THR A 28 10.99 -1.30 19.35
N MET A 29 11.97 -0.64 18.73
CA MET A 29 13.39 -0.96 18.94
C MET A 29 13.84 -0.63 20.37
N MET A 30 13.36 0.47 20.96
CA MET A 30 13.59 0.82 22.37
C MET A 30 12.96 -0.22 23.31
N GLY A 31 11.75 -0.70 23.01
CA GLY A 31 11.08 -1.75 23.77
C GLY A 31 11.88 -3.06 23.77
N ILE A 32 12.43 -3.46 22.62
CA ILE A 32 13.29 -4.65 22.52
C ILE A 32 14.61 -4.45 23.28
N TYR A 33 15.18 -3.25 23.27
CA TYR A 33 16.40 -2.95 24.01
C TYR A 33 16.19 -3.10 25.53
N MET A 34 15.11 -2.54 26.06
CA MET A 34 14.75 -2.59 27.48
C MET A 34 14.28 -3.97 27.96
N LEU A 35 13.92 -4.88 27.05
CA LEU A 35 13.47 -6.22 27.40
C LEU A 35 14.59 -6.97 28.16
N PRO A 36 14.33 -7.48 29.38
CA PRO A 36 15.27 -8.37 30.06
C PRO A 36 15.21 -9.75 29.40
N GLY A 37 16.32 -10.21 28.84
CA GLY A 37 16.38 -11.50 28.15
C GLY A 37 17.69 -11.75 27.43
N GLU A 38 17.90 -13.00 27.04
CA GLU A 38 19.06 -13.46 26.29
C GLU A 38 19.08 -12.85 24.88
N LEU A 39 20.28 -12.72 24.30
CA LEU A 39 20.48 -12.14 22.97
C LEU A 39 19.65 -12.85 21.89
N ILE A 40 19.47 -14.17 22.02
CA ILE A 40 18.67 -14.98 21.09
C ILE A 40 17.20 -14.52 21.08
N VAL A 41 16.61 -14.30 22.25
CA VAL A 41 15.21 -13.85 22.38
C VAL A 41 15.05 -12.45 21.80
N LYS A 42 15.99 -11.54 22.08
CA LYS A 42 16.00 -10.18 21.50
C LYS A 42 16.12 -10.23 19.97
N GLY A 43 17.01 -11.08 19.45
CA GLY A 43 17.20 -11.30 18.02
C GLY A 43 15.93 -11.80 17.33
N TYR A 44 15.21 -12.74 17.96
CA TYR A 44 13.93 -13.24 17.45
C TYR A 44 12.90 -12.10 17.31
N PHE A 45 12.77 -11.24 18.31
CA PHE A 45 11.84 -10.10 18.25
C PHE A 45 12.22 -9.09 17.16
N ILE A 46 13.51 -8.81 16.97
CA ILE A 46 13.98 -7.91 15.91
C ILE A 46 13.60 -8.46 14.54
N ILE A 47 13.92 -9.74 14.27
CA ILE A 47 13.65 -10.38 12.98
C ILE A 47 12.14 -10.43 12.72
N SER A 48 11.34 -10.86 13.70
CA SER A 48 9.88 -10.91 13.59
C SER A 48 9.27 -9.52 13.33
N SER A 49 9.77 -8.48 14.00
CA SER A 49 9.27 -7.11 13.81
C SER A 49 9.56 -6.57 12.41
N ILE A 50 10.79 -6.78 11.90
CA ILE A 50 11.18 -6.37 10.54
C ILE A 50 10.35 -7.13 9.51
N PHE A 51 10.22 -8.45 9.67
CA PHE A 51 9.45 -9.28 8.74
C PHE A 51 7.97 -8.89 8.72
N LEU A 52 7.38 -8.60 9.88
CA LEU A 52 6.00 -8.13 9.99
C LEU A 52 5.80 -6.83 9.22
N VAL A 53 6.64 -5.81 9.45
CA VAL A 53 6.58 -4.53 8.75
C VAL A 53 6.72 -4.71 7.23
N PHE A 54 7.69 -5.51 6.79
CA PHE A 54 7.90 -5.81 5.37
C PHE A 54 6.66 -6.49 4.74
N SER A 55 6.10 -7.49 5.42
CA SER A 55 4.91 -8.20 4.97
C SER A 55 3.70 -7.27 4.87
N THR A 56 3.48 -6.41 5.86
CA THR A 56 2.38 -5.42 5.84
C THR A 56 2.51 -4.43 4.68
N ILE A 57 3.72 -3.89 4.42
CA ILE A 57 3.94 -2.97 3.29
C ILE A 57 3.69 -3.69 1.96
N THR A 58 4.19 -4.91 1.81
CA THR A 58 4.00 -5.72 0.61
C THR A 58 2.52 -6.01 0.38
N MET A 59 1.81 -6.45 1.42
CA MET A 59 0.37 -6.68 1.38
C MET A 59 -0.41 -5.41 0.99
N SER A 60 -0.07 -4.26 1.58
CA SER A 60 -0.72 -2.99 1.27
C SER A 60 -0.54 -2.59 -0.20
N LYS A 61 0.67 -2.78 -0.75
CA LYS A 61 0.95 -2.56 -2.17
C LYS A 61 0.14 -3.51 -3.05
N THR A 62 0.21 -4.82 -2.78
CA THR A 62 -0.52 -5.83 -3.54
C THR A 62 -2.02 -5.55 -3.63
N ILE A 63 -2.64 -5.12 -2.52
CA ILE A 63 -4.08 -4.78 -2.50
C ILE A 63 -4.36 -3.52 -3.34
N ARG A 64 -3.53 -2.48 -3.26
CA ARG A 64 -3.67 -1.26 -4.07
C ARG A 64 -3.50 -1.55 -5.56
N ASP A 65 -2.46 -2.32 -5.90
CA ASP A 65 -2.16 -2.70 -7.27
C ASP A 65 -3.30 -3.55 -7.86
N LYS A 66 -3.87 -4.46 -7.05
CA LYS A 66 -5.06 -5.23 -7.46
C LYS A 66 -6.26 -4.32 -7.72
N HIS A 67 -6.57 -3.38 -6.83
CA HIS A 67 -7.68 -2.45 -7.03
C HIS A 67 -7.51 -1.59 -8.29
N GLU A 68 -6.29 -1.13 -8.56
CA GLU A 68 -6.01 -0.35 -9.77
C GLU A 68 -6.14 -1.20 -11.04
N SER A 69 -5.61 -2.42 -11.03
CA SER A 69 -5.72 -3.39 -12.14
C SER A 69 -7.17 -3.72 -12.46
N ASP A 70 -7.98 -4.06 -11.45
CA ASP A 70 -9.40 -4.41 -11.61
C ASP A 70 -10.19 -3.20 -12.18
N ARG A 71 -9.89 -1.97 -11.73
CA ARG A 71 -10.50 -0.74 -12.24
C ARG A 71 -10.14 -0.49 -13.71
N LEU A 72 -8.87 -0.67 -14.08
CA LEU A 72 -8.40 -0.49 -15.46
C LEU A 72 -9.03 -1.55 -16.39
N HIS A 73 -9.11 -2.80 -15.94
CA HIS A 73 -9.74 -3.89 -16.69
C HIS A 73 -11.19 -3.55 -17.03
N ASN A 74 -11.98 -3.10 -16.05
CA ASN A 74 -13.39 -2.76 -16.26
C ASN A 74 -13.56 -1.63 -17.29
N LYS A 75 -12.73 -0.58 -17.22
CA LYS A 75 -12.76 0.52 -18.20
C LYS A 75 -12.40 0.06 -19.61
N ILE A 76 -11.42 -0.84 -19.75
CA ILE A 76 -11.04 -1.40 -21.06
C ILE A 76 -12.19 -2.24 -21.62
N SER A 77 -12.79 -3.10 -20.79
CA SER A 77 -13.93 -3.93 -21.17
C SER A 77 -15.13 -3.08 -21.60
N GLU A 78 -15.44 -2.01 -20.88
CA GLU A 78 -16.50 -1.06 -21.25
C GLU A 78 -16.22 -0.37 -22.59
N ALA A 79 -15.00 0.15 -22.79
CA ALA A 79 -14.61 0.79 -24.04
C ALA A 79 -14.63 -0.18 -25.23
N ARG A 80 -14.26 -1.45 -25.02
CA ARG A 80 -14.31 -2.52 -26.03
C ARG A 80 -15.75 -2.87 -26.39
N THR A 81 -16.61 -3.05 -25.40
CA THR A 81 -18.05 -3.32 -25.59
C THR A 81 -18.74 -2.16 -26.31
N SER A 82 -18.47 -0.92 -25.89
CA SER A 82 -19.02 0.28 -26.54
C SER A 82 -18.61 0.40 -28.01
N ARG A 83 -17.36 0.06 -28.35
CA ARG A 83 -16.91 0.04 -29.75
C ARG A 83 -17.66 -1.00 -30.58
N ILE A 84 -17.83 -2.21 -30.07
CA ILE A 84 -18.54 -3.28 -30.78
C ILE A 84 -19.99 -2.86 -31.06
N ILE A 85 -20.71 -2.33 -30.06
CA ILE A 85 -22.09 -1.85 -30.24
C ILE A 85 -22.17 -0.77 -31.33
N ARG A 86 -21.23 0.18 -31.32
CA ARG A 86 -21.20 1.26 -32.31
C ARG A 86 -20.92 0.77 -33.73
N ASP A 87 -20.07 -0.24 -33.88
CA ASP A 87 -19.75 -0.79 -35.19
C ASP A 87 -20.93 -1.59 -35.76
N MET A 88 -21.74 -2.23 -34.91
CA MET A 88 -22.99 -2.91 -35.31
C MET A 88 -24.12 -1.96 -35.72
N ASP A 89 -24.18 -0.74 -35.15
CA ASP A 89 -25.21 0.27 -35.48
C ASP A 89 -24.96 1.00 -36.82
N LYS A 90 -23.77 0.79 -37.42
CA LYS A 90 -23.38 1.41 -38.70
C LYS A 90 -23.67 0.54 -39.93
N GLU A 91 -23.94 -0.74 -39.75
CA GLU A 91 -24.44 -1.65 -40.80
C GLU A 91 -25.97 -1.57 -40.88
#